data_AF-A0A522RB45-F1
#
_entry.id   AF-A0A522RB45-F1
#
_cell.length_a   1.000
_cell.length_b   1.000
_cell.length_c   1.000
_cell.angle_alpha   90.00
_cell.angle_beta   90.00
_cell.angle_gamma   90.00
#
_symmetry.space_group_name_H-M   'P 1'
#
loop_
_entity.id
_entity.type
_entity.pdbx_description
1 polymer ?
#
loop_
_entity_poly.entity_id
_entity_poly.type
_entity_poly.pdbx_seq_one_letter_code
_entity_poly.pdbx_strand_id
1 'polypeptide(L)'
;MEVFRIAKNKYIHDLAGTGSRLNGGRWNSKGESVVYMSSYRSLAVLEMIVHVPQKNLTNDYQIATIHIPEKIKVKTLSIEMLPEHWRTVTISPRLQAIGDQWLKESKYCVFQVPSVVIPQEWNYIINPAHPEAKDIMIIKTENLVLDERFIES
;
A
#
# COMPACT_ATOMS: atom_id res chain seq x y z
N MET A 1 -8.35 6.83 -11.75
CA MET A 1 -8.52 7.16 -10.31
C MET A 1 -7.20 7.60 -9.70
N GLU A 2 -7.24 8.29 -8.56
CA GLU A 2 -6.03 8.67 -7.80
C GLU A 2 -5.91 7.84 -6.52
N VAL A 3 -4.69 7.45 -6.18
CA VAL A 3 -4.34 6.74 -4.94
C VAL A 3 -3.11 7.39 -4.32
N PHE A 4 -2.93 7.18 -3.01
CA PHE A 4 -1.93 7.90 -2.24
C PHE A 4 -0.92 6.95 -1.62
N ARG A 5 0.35 7.34 -1.65
CA ARG A 5 1.44 6.59 -1.01
C ARG A 5 2.25 7.53 -0.15
N ILE A 6 2.53 7.13 1.07
CA ILE A 6 3.51 7.82 1.92
C ILE A 6 4.76 6.96 2.04
N ALA A 7 5.92 7.57 1.85
CA ALA A 7 7.21 6.94 2.02
C ALA A 7 8.26 7.98 2.37
N LYS A 8 9.41 7.54 2.87
CA LYS A 8 10.57 8.43 3.04
C LYS A 8 10.99 9.01 1.69
N ASN A 9 11.56 10.21 1.69
CA ASN A 9 11.95 10.96 0.50
C ASN A 9 12.77 10.11 -0.49
N LYS A 10 13.73 9.31 0.01
CA LYS A 10 14.56 8.42 -0.82
C LYS A 10 13.81 7.26 -1.50
N TYR A 11 12.58 6.95 -1.08
CA TYR A 11 11.80 5.80 -1.55
C TYR A 11 10.47 6.18 -2.19
N ILE A 12 10.06 7.46 -2.18
CA ILE A 12 8.75 7.86 -2.69
C ILE A 12 8.55 7.51 -4.17
N HIS A 13 9.63 7.54 -4.95
CA HIS A 13 9.66 7.19 -6.36
C HIS A 13 9.90 5.70 -6.65
N ASP A 14 10.11 4.85 -5.63
CA ASP A 14 10.29 3.41 -5.81
C ASP A 14 8.96 2.73 -6.11
N LEU A 15 8.55 2.69 -7.37
CA LEU A 15 7.40 1.90 -7.83
C LEU A 15 7.77 0.45 -8.17
N ALA A 16 9.01 0.02 -7.90
CA ALA A 16 9.45 -1.36 -8.12
C ALA A 16 9.17 -2.28 -6.92
N GLY A 17 8.62 -1.74 -5.82
CA GLY A 17 8.24 -2.52 -4.64
C GLY A 17 9.43 -3.09 -3.87
N THR A 18 10.57 -2.39 -3.87
CA THR A 18 11.81 -2.90 -3.25
C THR A 18 11.65 -3.12 -1.75
N GLY A 19 10.97 -2.20 -1.06
CA GLY A 19 10.72 -2.31 0.39
C GLY A 19 9.87 -3.53 0.76
N SER A 20 8.79 -3.80 0.02
CA SER A 20 7.92 -4.95 0.27
C SER A 20 8.60 -6.26 -0.12
N ARG A 21 9.43 -6.26 -1.17
CA ARG A 21 10.22 -7.44 -1.57
C ARG A 21 11.16 -7.88 -0.45
N LEU A 22 11.87 -6.93 0.16
CA LEU A 22 12.85 -7.25 1.20
C LEU A 22 12.21 -7.67 2.52
N ASN A 23 11.10 -7.04 2.90
CA ASN A 23 10.52 -7.21 4.24
C ASN A 23 9.25 -8.06 4.27
N GLY A 24 8.60 -8.27 3.12
CA GLY A 24 7.23 -8.74 3.05
C GLY A 24 6.25 -7.66 3.48
N GLY A 25 4.97 -7.99 3.41
CA GLY A 25 3.88 -7.16 3.90
C GLY A 25 2.67 -8.04 4.24
N ARG A 26 1.53 -7.41 4.51
CA ARG A 26 0.29 -8.15 4.82
C ARG A 26 -0.20 -9.00 3.64
N TRP A 27 0.01 -8.49 2.43
CA TRP A 27 -0.53 -9.05 1.18
C TRP A 27 0.60 -9.47 0.22
N ASN A 28 1.82 -9.69 0.72
CA ASN A 28 2.92 -10.27 -0.06
C ASN A 28 3.96 -10.94 0.86
N SER A 29 4.48 -12.07 0.44
CA SER A 29 5.63 -12.71 1.08
C SER A 29 6.95 -11.96 0.81
N LYS A 30 7.96 -12.25 1.63
CA LYS A 30 9.33 -11.81 1.33
C LYS A 30 9.79 -12.43 0.01
N GLY A 31 10.45 -11.64 -0.83
CA GLY A 31 10.82 -11.99 -2.20
C GLY A 31 9.86 -11.45 -3.26
N GLU A 32 8.61 -11.18 -2.89
CA GLU A 32 7.59 -10.70 -3.81
C GLU A 32 7.50 -9.17 -3.82
N SER A 33 7.58 -8.57 -5.01
CA SER A 33 7.57 -7.10 -5.15
C SER A 33 6.14 -6.59 -5.33
N VAL A 34 5.74 -5.65 -4.49
CA VAL A 34 4.46 -4.94 -4.58
C VAL A 34 4.60 -3.50 -4.12
N VAL A 35 3.69 -2.64 -4.55
CA VAL A 35 3.63 -1.26 -4.05
C VAL A 35 2.28 -1.04 -3.40
N TYR A 36 2.29 -0.61 -2.13
CA TYR A 36 1.10 -0.31 -1.36
C TYR A 36 0.71 1.16 -1.49
N MET A 37 -0.58 1.39 -1.68
CA MET A 37 -1.23 2.70 -1.70
C MET A 37 -2.56 2.65 -0.96
N SER A 38 -3.11 3.83 -0.66
CA SER A 38 -4.39 4.01 0.01
C SER A 38 -5.34 4.82 -0.86
N SER A 39 -6.64 4.57 -0.72
CA SER A 39 -7.72 5.30 -1.42
C SER A 39 -7.77 6.79 -1.09
N TYR A 40 -7.39 7.17 0.14
CA TYR A 40 -7.41 8.55 0.61
C TYR A 40 -6.07 8.96 1.23
N ARG A 41 -5.80 10.27 1.23
CA ARG A 41 -4.65 10.86 1.95
C ARG A 41 -4.73 10.59 3.45
N SER A 42 -5.91 10.76 4.02
CA SER A 42 -6.20 10.47 5.44
C SER A 42 -5.87 9.02 5.78
N LEU A 43 -6.27 8.08 4.91
CA LEU A 43 -5.98 6.67 5.09
C LEU A 43 -4.48 6.37 4.99
N ALA A 44 -3.78 6.96 4.01
CA ALA A 44 -2.33 6.79 3.89
C ALA A 44 -1.61 7.26 5.17
N VAL A 45 -2.02 8.42 5.71
CA VAL A 45 -1.47 8.97 6.95
C VAL A 45 -1.76 8.03 8.12
N LEU A 46 -2.99 7.53 8.22
CA LEU A 46 -3.39 6.60 9.27
C LEU A 46 -2.63 5.27 9.19
N GLU A 47 -2.47 4.70 7.99
CA GLU A 47 -1.67 3.49 7.75
C GLU A 47 -0.21 3.69 8.16
N MET A 48 0.38 4.85 7.87
CA MET A 48 1.73 5.19 8.32
C MET A 48 1.79 5.25 9.85
N ILE A 49 0.87 5.96 10.48
CA ILE A 49 0.86 6.18 11.93
C ILE A 49 0.74 4.88 12.71
N VAL A 50 -0.12 3.96 12.27
CA VAL A 50 -0.32 2.69 13.01
C VAL A 50 0.81 1.68 12.79
N HIS A 51 1.56 1.79 11.68
CA HIS A 51 2.63 0.83 11.34
C HIS A 51 4.04 1.35 11.64
N VAL A 52 4.24 2.66 11.73
CA VAL A 52 5.55 3.26 12.03
C VAL A 52 5.60 3.64 13.50
N PRO A 53 6.58 3.12 14.28
CA PRO A 53 6.77 3.55 15.66
C PRO A 53 6.95 5.07 15.72
N GLN A 54 6.29 5.73 16.68
CA GLN A 54 6.30 7.20 16.79
C GLN A 54 7.70 7.82 16.78
N LYS A 55 8.68 7.18 17.45
CA LYS A 55 10.09 7.61 17.45
C LYS A 55 10.76 7.65 16.06
N ASN A 56 10.16 7.00 15.06
CA ASN A 56 10.63 6.95 13.68
C ASN A 56 9.83 7.88 12.75
N LEU A 57 8.80 8.57 13.26
CA LEU A 57 8.04 9.58 12.52
C LEU A 57 8.85 10.88 12.49
N THR A 58 9.79 10.93 11.57
CA THR A 58 10.63 12.09 11.27
C THR A 58 10.02 12.95 10.17
N ASN A 59 10.54 14.17 9.94
CA ASN A 59 10.06 15.07 8.86
C ASN A 59 10.58 14.71 7.46
N ASP A 60 11.03 13.46 7.25
CA ASP A 60 11.62 12.98 6.00
C ASP A 60 10.65 12.13 5.14
N TYR A 61 9.34 12.33 5.33
CA TYR A 61 8.29 11.68 4.55
C TYR A 61 7.69 12.60 3.50
N GLN A 62 7.32 11.98 2.38
CA GLN A 62 6.55 12.59 1.30
C GLN A 62 5.28 11.79 1.06
N ILE A 63 4.26 12.47 0.57
CA ILE A 63 3.06 11.87 0.02
C ILE A 63 3.07 12.01 -1.50
N ALA A 64 2.87 10.90 -2.19
CA ALA A 64 2.69 10.84 -3.64
C ALA A 64 1.22 10.67 -3.98
N THR A 65 0.74 11.45 -4.94
CA THR A 65 -0.49 11.19 -5.68
C THR A 65 -0.13 10.38 -6.91
N ILE A 66 -0.70 9.18 -7.03
CA ILE A 66 -0.44 8.23 -8.10
C ILE A 66 -1.73 8.05 -8.89
N HIS A 67 -1.65 8.17 -10.21
CA HIS A 67 -2.79 7.98 -11.09
C HIS A 67 -2.82 6.56 -11.65
N ILE A 68 -3.95 5.87 -11.44
CA ILE A 68 -4.27 4.58 -12.07
C ILE A 68 -5.28 4.86 -13.20
N PRO A 69 -4.89 4.69 -14.47
CA PRO A 69 -5.79 4.87 -15.62
C PRO A 69 -7.02 3.97 -15.55
N GLU A 70 -8.17 4.47 -15.99
CA GLU A 70 -9.45 3.74 -15.95
C GLU A 70 -9.46 2.44 -16.76
N LYS A 71 -8.61 2.35 -17.80
CA LYS A 71 -8.45 1.14 -18.62
C LYS A 71 -7.85 -0.03 -17.82
N ILE A 72 -7.11 0.23 -16.74
CA ILE A 72 -6.47 -0.81 -15.94
C ILE A 72 -7.52 -1.45 -15.05
N LYS A 73 -7.76 -2.75 -15.25
CA LYS A 73 -8.72 -3.51 -14.46
C LYS A 73 -8.18 -3.73 -13.04
N VAL A 74 -9.06 -3.52 -12.07
CA VAL A 74 -8.77 -3.73 -10.65
C VAL A 74 -9.44 -5.01 -10.18
N LYS A 75 -8.68 -5.90 -9.53
CA LYS A 75 -9.26 -7.02 -8.79
C LYS A 75 -9.62 -6.56 -7.39
N THR A 76 -10.87 -6.74 -6.99
CA THR A 76 -11.31 -6.47 -5.61
C THR A 76 -11.34 -7.75 -4.79
N LEU A 77 -10.79 -7.69 -3.58
CA LEU A 77 -10.95 -8.68 -2.53
C LEU A 77 -12.02 -8.21 -1.55
N SER A 78 -13.15 -8.90 -1.50
CA SER A 78 -14.22 -8.55 -0.58
C SER A 78 -13.92 -9.05 0.83
N ILE A 79 -14.46 -8.38 1.85
CA ILE A 79 -14.21 -8.72 3.26
C ILE A 79 -14.73 -10.13 3.58
N GLU A 80 -15.80 -10.57 2.93
CA GLU A 80 -16.43 -11.87 3.14
C GLU A 80 -15.54 -13.03 2.69
N MET A 81 -14.54 -12.76 1.84
CA MET A 81 -13.55 -13.75 1.42
C MET A 81 -12.37 -13.86 2.38
N LEU A 82 -12.29 -13.00 3.41
CA LEU A 82 -11.19 -12.97 4.34
C LEU A 82 -11.36 -13.98 5.47
N PRO A 83 -10.26 -14.57 5.96
CA PRO A 83 -10.34 -15.43 7.13
C PRO A 83 -10.84 -14.66 8.35
N GLU A 84 -11.36 -15.40 9.32
CA GLU A 84 -11.57 -14.87 10.66
C GLU A 84 -10.28 -14.23 11.19
N HIS A 85 -10.43 -13.14 11.94
CA HIS A 85 -9.31 -12.38 12.51
C HIS A 85 -8.30 -11.83 11.49
N TRP A 86 -8.67 -11.61 10.22
CA TRP A 86 -7.78 -11.00 9.22
C TRP A 86 -7.17 -9.63 9.62
N ARG A 87 -7.80 -8.95 10.58
CA ARG A 87 -7.37 -7.67 11.16
C ARG A 87 -6.32 -7.79 12.27
N THR A 88 -5.78 -8.98 12.53
CA THR A 88 -4.70 -9.15 13.52
C THR A 88 -3.52 -8.26 13.19
N VAL A 89 -2.89 -7.70 14.23
CA VAL A 89 -1.70 -6.86 14.11
C VAL A 89 -0.54 -7.64 13.47
N THR A 90 -0.45 -8.94 13.77
CA THR A 90 0.57 -9.81 13.19
C THR A 90 0.28 -10.13 11.73
N ILE A 91 1.36 -10.18 10.93
CA ILE A 91 1.32 -10.69 9.56
C ILE A 91 0.86 -12.15 9.60
N SER A 92 -0.14 -12.47 8.79
CA SER A 92 -0.71 -13.81 8.68
C SER A 92 -0.25 -14.45 7.38
N PRO A 93 0.38 -15.63 7.40
CA PRO A 93 0.73 -16.38 6.19
C PRO A 93 -0.46 -16.64 5.28
N ARG A 94 -1.67 -16.77 5.85
CA ARG A 94 -2.91 -16.96 5.08
C ARG A 94 -3.28 -15.72 4.26
N LEU A 95 -3.01 -14.52 4.76
CA LEU A 95 -3.25 -13.28 4.00
C LEU A 95 -2.19 -13.05 2.94
N GLN A 96 -0.92 -13.37 3.26
CA GLN A 96 0.17 -13.32 2.28
C GLN A 96 -0.11 -14.26 1.12
N ALA A 97 -0.55 -15.49 1.39
CA ALA A 97 -0.90 -16.47 0.36
C ALA A 97 -1.96 -15.96 -0.63
N ILE A 98 -2.95 -15.17 -0.17
CA ILE A 98 -3.96 -14.56 -1.06
C ILE A 98 -3.29 -13.58 -2.04
N GLY A 99 -2.40 -12.72 -1.53
CA GLY A 99 -1.67 -11.75 -2.35
C GLY A 99 -0.63 -12.39 -3.27
N ASP A 100 0.10 -13.38 -2.78
CA ASP A 100 1.08 -14.15 -3.56
C ASP A 100 0.39 -14.92 -4.70
N GLN A 101 -0.79 -15.47 -4.46
CA GLN A 101 -1.60 -16.08 -5.51
C GLN A 101 -2.01 -15.05 -6.58
N TRP A 102 -2.49 -13.88 -6.16
CA TRP A 102 -2.82 -12.80 -7.10
C TRP A 102 -1.61 -12.37 -7.94
N LEU A 103 -0.43 -12.23 -7.33
CA LEU A 103 0.81 -11.90 -8.02
C LEU A 103 1.21 -12.98 -9.03
N LYS A 104 1.18 -14.24 -8.62
CA LYS A 104 1.53 -15.39 -9.46
C LYS A 104 0.59 -15.52 -10.66
N GLU A 105 -0.70 -15.26 -10.47
CA GLU A 105 -1.67 -15.29 -11.57
C GLU A 105 -1.43 -14.18 -12.59
N SER A 106 -0.95 -13.01 -12.15
CA SER A 106 -0.59 -11.85 -12.99
C SER A 106 -1.68 -11.48 -14.01
N LYS A 107 -2.96 -11.69 -13.65
CA LYS A 107 -4.13 -11.36 -14.49
C LYS A 107 -4.60 -9.91 -14.36
N TYR A 108 -4.27 -9.28 -13.23
CA TYR A 108 -4.68 -7.92 -12.89
C TYR A 108 -3.46 -7.15 -12.39
N CYS A 109 -3.27 -5.93 -12.89
CA CYS A 109 -2.20 -5.05 -12.47
C CYS A 109 -2.37 -4.54 -11.03
N VAL A 110 -3.64 -4.36 -10.61
CA VAL A 110 -4.00 -3.70 -9.35
C VAL A 110 -4.92 -4.60 -8.53
N PHE A 111 -4.61 -4.71 -7.25
CA PHE A 111 -5.41 -5.41 -6.25
C PHE A 111 -5.95 -4.43 -5.22
N GLN A 112 -7.27 -4.30 -5.16
CA GLN A 112 -7.97 -3.51 -4.17
C GLN A 112 -8.33 -4.42 -2.99
N VAL A 113 -7.83 -4.06 -1.81
CA VAL A 113 -7.97 -4.83 -0.57
C VAL A 113 -8.49 -3.92 0.54
N PRO A 114 -9.31 -4.43 1.48
CA PRO A 114 -9.83 -3.60 2.55
C PRO A 114 -8.69 -3.16 3.47
N SER A 115 -8.75 -1.92 3.97
CA SER A 115 -7.81 -1.48 5.02
C SER A 115 -8.11 -2.20 6.32
N VAL A 116 -7.05 -2.66 7.00
CA VAL A 116 -7.19 -3.22 8.35
C VAL A 116 -7.62 -2.15 9.35
N VAL A 117 -7.20 -0.90 9.11
CA VAL A 117 -7.45 0.22 10.01
C VAL A 117 -8.88 0.72 9.87
N ILE A 118 -9.33 0.97 8.64
CA ILE A 118 -10.70 1.37 8.31
C ILE A 118 -11.27 0.38 7.27
N PRO A 119 -11.98 -0.68 7.69
CA PRO A 119 -12.48 -1.71 6.76
C PRO A 119 -13.43 -1.21 5.67
N GLN A 120 -14.05 -0.05 5.86
CA GLN A 120 -14.92 0.61 4.88
C GLN A 120 -14.13 1.32 3.77
N GLU A 121 -12.82 1.47 3.93
CA GLU A 121 -11.93 2.08 2.95
C GLU A 121 -10.95 1.06 2.38
N TRP A 122 -10.33 1.44 1.25
CA TRP A 122 -9.54 0.53 0.44
C TRP A 122 -8.07 0.93 0.40
N ASN A 123 -7.20 -0.07 0.45
CA ASN A 123 -5.83 0.01 -0.04
C ASN A 123 -5.75 -0.58 -1.45
N TYR A 124 -4.79 -0.09 -2.22
CA TYR A 124 -4.48 -0.58 -3.56
C TYR A 124 -3.06 -1.09 -3.59
N ILE A 125 -2.87 -2.24 -4.22
CA ILE A 125 -1.58 -2.90 -4.36
C ILE A 125 -1.28 -3.05 -5.84
N ILE A 126 -0.11 -2.57 -6.26
CA ILE A 126 0.34 -2.70 -7.64
C ILE A 126 1.32 -3.86 -7.74
N ASN A 127 1.13 -4.68 -8.78
CA ASN A 127 2.12 -5.63 -9.25
C ASN A 127 3.07 -4.92 -10.23
N PRO A 128 4.31 -4.56 -9.82
CA PRO A 128 5.24 -3.83 -10.68
C PRO A 128 5.73 -4.65 -11.88
N ALA A 129 5.61 -5.98 -11.84
CA ALA A 129 5.97 -6.85 -12.96
C ALA A 129 4.87 -6.97 -14.02
N HIS A 130 3.66 -6.46 -13.75
CA HIS A 130 2.57 -6.51 -14.72
C HIS A 130 2.80 -5.52 -15.87
N PRO A 131 2.54 -5.87 -17.15
CA PRO A 131 2.83 -4.99 -18.30
C PRO A 131 2.13 -3.64 -18.27
N GLU A 132 0.95 -3.55 -17.64
CA GLU A 132 0.19 -2.31 -17.48
C GLU A 132 0.74 -1.39 -16.37
N ALA A 133 1.63 -1.88 -15.50
CA ALA A 133 2.16 -1.08 -14.38
C ALA A 133 2.93 0.16 -14.87
N LYS A 134 3.50 0.11 -16.08
CA LYS A 134 4.16 1.25 -16.73
C LYS A 134 3.23 2.45 -17.01
N ASP A 135 1.92 2.21 -17.08
CA ASP A 135 0.93 3.26 -17.31
C ASP A 135 0.48 3.91 -15.98
N ILE A 136 0.91 3.38 -14.84
CA ILE A 136 0.63 3.94 -13.51
C ILE A 136 1.77 4.87 -13.12
N MET A 137 1.46 6.15 -12.92
CA MET A 137 2.48 7.20 -12.74
C MET A 137 2.22 8.05 -11.50
N ILE A 138 3.31 8.51 -10.89
CA ILE A 138 3.25 9.56 -9.87
C ILE A 138 2.95 10.89 -10.58
N ILE A 139 1.85 11.52 -10.22
CA ILE A 139 1.43 12.83 -10.76
C ILE A 139 2.01 13.98 -9.92
N LYS A 140 2.10 13.78 -8.60
CA LYS A 140 2.57 14.79 -7.67
C LYS A 140 3.27 14.13 -6.49
N THR A 141 4.33 14.77 -5.99
CA THR A 141 4.90 14.49 -4.67
C THR A 141 4.94 15.77 -3.86
N GLU A 142 4.67 15.65 -2.57
CA GLU A 142 4.66 16.77 -1.63
C GLU A 142 5.26 16.31 -0.31
N ASN A 143 5.96 17.21 0.39
CA ASN A 143 6.42 16.92 1.74
C ASN A 143 5.21 16.69 2.64
N LEU A 144 5.25 15.61 3.43
CA LEU A 144 4.25 15.34 4.43
C LEU A 144 4.66 16.06 5.72
N VAL A 145 3.95 17.11 6.06
CA VAL A 145 4.12 17.81 7.34
C VAL A 145 3.12 17.21 8.32
N LEU A 146 3.63 16.45 9.29
CA LEU A 146 2.83 15.97 10.41
C LEU A 146 2.71 17.11 11.45
N ASP A 147 1.51 17.25 12.01
CA ASP A 147 1.25 18.22 13.06
C ASP A 147 2.07 17.87 14.32
N GLU A 148 2.69 18.86 14.96
CA GLU A 148 3.54 18.65 16.16
C GLU A 148 2.77 17.96 17.29
N ARG A 149 1.47 18.21 17.42
CA ARG A 149 0.60 17.55 18.41
C ARG A 149 0.56 16.03 18.25
N PHE A 150 0.90 15.52 17.07
CA PHE A 150 0.99 14.09 16.79
C PHE A 150 2.36 13.50 17.13
N ILE A 151 3.43 14.29 17.06
CA ILE A 151 4.80 13.83 17.25
C ILE A 151 5.21 13.86 18.73
N GLU A 152 4.71 14.84 19.49
CA GLU A 152 5.11 15.10 20.88
C GLU A 152 4.30 14.34 21.95
N SER A 153 3.35 13.48 21.58
CA SER A 153 2.46 12.77 22.52
C SER A 153 3.06 11.56 23.23
#